data_AF-A0A4R3J5T4-F1
#
_entry.id   AF-A0A4R3J5T4-F1
#
_cell.length_a   1.000
_cell.length_b   1.000
_cell.length_c   1.000
_cell.angle_alpha   90.00
_cell.angle_beta   90.00
_cell.angle_gamma   90.00
#
_symmetry.space_group_name_H-M   'P 1'
#
loop_
_entity.id
_entity.type
_entity.pdbx_description
1 polymer ?
#
loop_
_entity_poly.entity_id
_entity_poly.type
_entity_poly.pdbx_seq_one_letter_code
_entity_poly.pdbx_strand_id
1 'polypeptide(L)' 'MAILETKDLRKIYGSGENEVRALDGVSISIEEGEFVAVVGTSGSGDYVKIRLS' A
#
# COMPACT_ATOMS: atom_id res chain seq x y z
N MET A 1 -20.44 0.73 0.51
CA MET A 1 -19.74 1.89 -0.06
C MET A 1 -18.36 1.87 0.56
N ALA A 2 -17.31 1.81 -0.25
CA ALA A 2 -15.95 1.73 0.27
C ALA A 2 -15.64 2.97 1.12
N ILE A 3 -15.21 2.74 2.36
CA ILE A 3 -14.76 3.79 3.28
C ILE A 3 -13.28 4.14 3.05
N LEU A 4 -12.54 3.22 2.41
CA LEU A 4 -11.17 3.41 1.97
C LEU A 4 -11.00 2.73 0.61
N GLU A 5 -10.45 3.47 -0.35
CA GLU A 5 -10.12 2.92 -1.67
C GLU A 5 -8.74 3.41 -2.11
N THR A 6 -7.93 2.49 -2.64
CA THR A 6 -6.69 2.78 -3.35
C THR A 6 -6.72 2.11 -4.72
N LYS A 7 -6.17 2.79 -5.74
CA LYS A 7 -6.07 2.29 -7.11
C LYS A 7 -4.65 2.46 -7.61
N ASP A 8 -4.03 1.36 -8.06
CA ASP A 8 -2.66 1.32 -8.59
C ASP A 8 -1.64 2.07 -7.71
N LEU A 9 -1.76 1.90 -6.39
CA LEU A 9 -0.94 2.61 -5.42
C LEU A 9 0.51 2.12 -5.50
N ARG A 10 1.42 3.05 -5.74
CA ARG A 10 2.86 2.79 -5.85
C ARG A 10 3.63 3.66 -4.87
N LYS A 11 4.60 3.05 -4.21
CA LYS A 11 5.57 3.74 -3.37
C LYS A 11 6.96 3.25 -3.75
N ILE A 12 7.74 4.15 -4.32
CA ILE A 12 9.08 3.88 -4.82
C ILE A 12 10.07 4.73 -4.02
N TYR A 13 11.14 4.11 -3.55
CA TYR A 13 12.26 4.73 -2.87
C TYR A 13 13.51 4.65 -3.76
N GLY A 14 14.38 5.64 -3.66
CA GLY A 14 15.60 5.70 -4.47
C GLY A 14 15.33 5.99 -5.95
N SER A 15 16.32 5.71 -6.80
CA SER A 15 16.25 5.89 -8.25
C SER A 15 17.33 5.06 -8.94
N GLY A 16 17.13 4.80 -10.24
CA GLY A 16 18.07 4.04 -11.07
C GLY A 16 18.25 2.61 -10.59
N GLU A 17 19.50 2.15 -10.49
CA GLU A 17 19.83 0.78 -10.04
C GLU A 17 19.49 0.52 -8.56
N ASN A 18 19.30 1.58 -7.76
CA ASN A 18 18.94 1.48 -6.34
C ASN A 18 17.44 1.72 -6.09
N GLU A 19 16.60 1.56 -7.11
CA GLU A 19 15.15 1.66 -6.97
C GLU A 19 14.61 0.51 -6.10
N VAL A 20 13.82 0.86 -5.09
CA VAL A 20 13.07 -0.10 -4.28
C VAL A 20 11.58 0.23 -4.36
N ARG A 21 10.79 -0.73 -4.85
CA ARG A 21 9.33 -0.64 -4.90
C ARG A 21 8.74 -1.22 -3.62
N ALA A 22 8.45 -0.35 -2.65
CA ALA A 22 7.81 -0.76 -1.40
C ALA A 22 6.32 -1.07 -1.59
N LEU A 23 5.66 -0.42 -2.55
CA LEU A 23 4.35 -0.83 -3.06
C LEU A 23 4.41 -0.78 -4.59
N ASP A 24 3.94 -1.83 -5.25
CA ASP A 24 3.96 -1.96 -6.71
C ASP A 24 2.56 -2.27 -7.26
N GLY A 25 1.76 -1.21 -7.44
CA GLY A 25 0.46 -1.28 -8.10
C GLY A 25 -0.66 -1.89 -7.24
N VAL A 26 -0.61 -1.64 -5.93
CA VAL A 26 -1.58 -2.21 -4.98
C VAL A 26 -2.93 -1.50 -5.10
N SER A 27 -4.01 -2.27 -5.27
CA SER A 27 -5.39 -1.76 -5.27
C SER A 27 -6.18 -2.45 -4.18
N ILE A 28 -6.72 -1.67 -3.25
CA ILE A 28 -7.47 -2.17 -2.08
C ILE A 28 -8.75 -1.34 -1.94
N SER A 29 -9.87 -2.01 -1.70
CA SER A 29 -11.13 -1.39 -1.29
C SER A 29 -11.56 -2.01 0.04
N ILE A 30 -11.86 -1.17 1.02
CA ILE A 30 -12.38 -1.61 2.33
C ILE A 30 -13.79 -1.06 2.47
N GLU A 31 -14.74 -1.95 2.68
CA GLU A 31 -16.14 -1.60 2.88
C GLU A 31 -16.44 -1.26 4.34
N GLU A 32 -17.53 -0.53 4.57
CA GLU A 32 -17.99 -0.21 5.92
C GLU A 32 -18.31 -1.49 6.72
N GLY A 33 -17.78 -1.57 7.94
CA GLY A 33 -17.97 -2.74 8.83
C GLY A 33 -17.03 -3.91 8.54
N GLU A 34 -16.15 -3.81 7.54
CA GLU A 34 -15.17 -4.83 7.22
C GLU A 34 -13.97 -4.80 8.19
N PHE A 35 -13.55 -5.97 8.69
CA PHE A 35 -12.37 -6.11 9.53
C PHE A 35 -11.24 -6.77 8.72
N VAL A 36 -10.22 -5.99 8.39
CA VAL A 36 -9.12 -6.42 7.51
C VAL A 36 -7.80 -6.41 8.27
N ALA A 37 -6.98 -7.44 8.05
CA ALA A 37 -5.60 -7.49 8.51
C ALA A 37 -4.65 -7.55 7.31
N VAL A 38 -3.58 -6.74 7.35
CA VAL A 38 -2.48 -6.82 6.39
C VAL A 38 -1.36 -7.63 7.03
N VAL A 39 -0.88 -8.65 6.33
CA VAL A 39 0.21 -9.53 6.78
C VAL A 39 1.26 -9.65 5.70
N GLY A 40 2.53 -9.63 6.10
CA GLY A 40 3.65 -9.80 5.18
C GLY A 40 4.94 -10.12 5.92
N THR A 41 5.96 -10.51 5.17
CA THR A 41 7.30 -10.73 5.71
C THR A 41 7.99 -9.38 5.96
N SER A 42 9.03 -9.36 6.80
CA SER A 42 9.85 -8.16 6.99
C SER A 42 10.34 -7.62 5.65
N GLY A 43 10.09 -6.33 5.39
CA GLY A 43 10.48 -5.66 4.15
C GLY A 43 9.52 -5.83 2.97
N SER A 44 8.37 -6.49 3.14
CA SER A 44 7.39 -6.73 2.05
C SER A 44 6.50 -5.53 1.71
N GLY A 45 6.53 -4.46 2.50
CA GLY A 45 5.66 -3.30 2.32
C GLY A 45 4.28 -3.45 2.97
N ASP A 46 4.12 -4.44 3.85
CA ASP A 46 2.95 -4.63 4.72
C ASP A 46 2.59 -3.40 5.57
N TYR A 47 3.59 -2.57 5.89
CA TYR A 47 3.38 -1.23 6.44
C TYR A 47 4.11 -0.16 5.62
N VAL A 48 3.35 0.76 5.03
CA VAL A 48 3.86 1.96 4.37
C VAL A 48 3.01 3.15 4.79
N LYS A 49 3.66 4.23 5.27
CA LYS A 49 2.94 5.45 5.67
C LYS A 49 2.54 6.26 4.45
N ILE A 50 1.24 6.51 4.32
CA ILE A 50 0.67 7.37 3.30
C ILE A 50 -0.04 8.50 4.02
N ARG A 51 0.29 9.75 3.66
CA ARG A 51 -0.38 10.92 4.20
C ARG A 51 -1.53 11.28 3.28
N LEU A 52 -2.75 11.30 3.82
CA LEU A 52 -3.91 11.88 3.17
C LEU A 52 -3.90 13.37 3.52
N SER A 53 -3.71 14.23 2.52
CA SER A 53 -3.76 15.69 2.64
C SER A 53 -5.02 16.23 2.01
#